data_AF-A0A6M2CGU8-F1
#
_entry.id   AF-A0A6M2CGU8-F1
#
_cell.length_a   1.000
_cell.length_b   1.000
_cell.length_c   1.000
_cell.angle_alpha   90.00
_cell.angle_beta   90.00
_cell.angle_gamma   90.00
#
_symmetry.space_group_name_H-M   'P 1'
#
loop_
_entity.id
_entity.type
_entity.pdbx_description
1 polymer ?
#
loop_
_entity_poly.entity_id
_entity_poly.type
_entity_poly.pdbx_seq_one_letter_code
_entity_poly.pdbx_strand_id
1 'polypeptide(L)' 'VWTTILAVLTYGLFKLFKWRLGTFSYFKEIGILGPKPNLLWGNLAEYHGKGLVKCLTEWCDKYGDVFGFY' A
#
# COMPACT_ATOMS: atom_id res chain seq x y z
N VAL A 1 19.11 -0.38 29.82
CA VAL A 1 18.93 -1.57 28.96
C VAL A 1 17.50 -1.62 28.39
N TRP A 2 16.45 -1.81 29.19
CA TRP A 2 15.07 -1.87 28.70
C TRP A 2 14.59 -0.60 27.97
N THR A 3 14.90 0.57 28.50
CA THR A 3 14.60 1.86 27.85
C THR A 3 15.27 1.99 26.49
N THR A 4 16.53 1.58 26.40
CA THR A 4 17.31 1.57 25.15
C THR A 4 16.69 0.60 24.12
N ILE A 5 16.29 -0.60 24.54
CA ILE A 5 15.63 -1.58 23.67
C ILE A 5 14.31 -1.02 23.13
N LEU A 6 13.48 -0.44 24.00
CA LEU A 6 12.22 0.19 23.60
C LEU A 6 12.43 1.36 22.63
N ALA A 7 13.45 2.20 22.85
CA ALA A 7 13.79 3.30 21.96
C ALA A 7 14.21 2.80 20.56
N VAL A 8 15.02 1.74 20.49
CA VAL A 8 15.44 1.15 19.20
C VAL A 8 14.25 0.52 18.47
N LEU A 9 13.38 -0.22 19.18
CA LEU A 9 12.20 -0.83 18.59
C LEU A 9 11.22 0.22 18.04
N THR A 10 10.95 1.27 18.81
CA THR A 10 10.04 2.34 18.37
C THR A 10 10.60 3.11 17.17
N TYR A 11 11.89 3.42 17.17
CA TYR A 11 12.56 4.04 16.03
C TYR A 11 12.54 3.13 14.78
N GLY A 12 12.82 1.84 14.95
CA GLY A 12 12.76 0.84 13.89
C GLY A 12 11.37 0.75 13.26
N LEU A 13 10.32 0.65 14.09
CA LEU A 13 8.92 0.65 13.65
C LEU A 13 8.56 1.94 12.92
N PHE A 14 8.99 3.10 13.41
CA PHE A 14 8.75 4.38 12.76
C PHE A 14 9.40 4.45 11.36
N LYS A 15 10.66 3.99 11.23
CA LYS A 15 11.36 3.93 9.94
C LYS A 15 10.67 2.98 8.97
N LEU A 16 10.27 1.80 9.45
CA LEU A 16 9.49 0.84 8.67
C LEU A 16 8.17 1.44 8.19
N PHE A 17 7.44 2.12 9.07
CA PHE A 17 6.18 2.77 8.75
C PHE A 17 6.35 3.86 7.69
N LYS A 18 7.35 4.74 7.83
CA LYS A 18 7.65 5.78 6.83
C LYS A 18 8.06 5.20 5.49
N TRP A 19 8.93 4.19 5.49
CA TRP A 19 9.32 3.50 4.26
C TRP A 19 8.11 2.88 3.58
N ARG A 20 7.25 2.17 4.33
CA ARG A 20 6.05 1.52 3.81
C ARG A 20 5.07 2.51 3.19
N LEU A 21 4.85 3.67 3.83
CA LEU A 21 4.01 4.73 3.28
C LEU A 21 4.59 5.31 1.98
N GLY A 22 5.91 5.50 1.91
CA GLY A 22 6.60 5.97 0.70
C GLY A 22 6.52 4.97 -0.45
N THR A 23 6.64 3.68 -0.17
CA THR A 23 6.44 2.64 -1.19
C THR A 23 5.05 2.75 -1.83
N PHE A 24 4.03 3.05 -1.03
CA PHE A 24 2.65 3.17 -1.49
C PHE A 24 2.28 4.52 -2.12
N SER A 25 3.18 5.51 -2.09
CA SER A 25 2.95 6.81 -2.74
C SER A 25 3.47 6.88 -4.18
N TYR A 26 4.30 5.94 -4.64
CA TYR A 26 4.94 5.98 -5.97
C TYR A 26 3.98 6.32 -7.12
N PHE A 27 2.94 5.50 -7.35
CA PHE A 27 1.98 5.74 -8.43
C PHE A 27 1.27 7.08 -8.32
N LYS A 28 0.92 7.48 -7.09
CA LYS A 28 0.28 8.76 -6.81
C LYS A 28 1.21 9.93 -7.14
N GLU A 29 2.50 9.82 -6.81
CA GLU A 29 3.51 10.87 -7.06
C GLU A 29 3.77 11.09 -8.55
N ILE A 30 3.67 10.03 -9.36
CA ILE A 30 3.82 10.13 -10.82
C ILE A 30 2.49 10.37 -11.56
N GLY A 31 1.39 10.60 -10.83
CA GLY A 31 0.08 10.92 -11.41
C GLY A 31 -0.72 9.74 -11.96
N ILE A 32 -0.31 8.50 -11.65
CA ILE A 32 -1.06 7.29 -12.01
C ILE A 32 -2.16 7.05 -10.97
N LEU A 33 -3.40 6.97 -11.46
CA LEU A 33 -4.57 6.65 -10.64
C LEU A 33 -4.55 5.17 -10.20
N GLY A 34 -5.26 4.86 -9.13
CA GLY A 34 -5.37 3.48 -8.67
C GLY A 34 -6.06 3.31 -7.32
N PRO A 35 -6.32 2.06 -6.93
CA PRO A 35 -6.95 1.74 -5.65
C PRO A 35 -6.04 2.11 -4.48
N LYS A 36 -6.61 2.69 -3.42
CA LYS A 36 -5.86 3.07 -2.23
C LYS A 36 -5.31 1.82 -1.52
N PRO A 37 -3.99 1.65 -1.40
CA PRO A 37 -3.41 0.51 -0.69
C PRO A 37 -3.66 0.64 0.82
N ASN A 38 -3.89 -0.51 1.48
CA ASN A 38 -3.83 -0.59 2.93
C ASN A 38 -2.39 -0.80 3.41
N LEU A 39 -2.08 -0.37 4.63
CA LEU A 39 -0.71 -0.30 5.15
C LEU A 39 0.00 -1.68 5.22
N LEU A 40 -0.75 -2.74 5.53
CA LEU A 40 -0.19 -4.08 5.76
C LEU A 40 -0.03 -4.85 4.46
N TRP A 41 -1.10 -4.92 3.66
CA TRP A 41 -1.24 -5.81 2.51
C TRP A 41 -1.33 -5.08 1.15
N GLY A 42 -1.23 -3.76 1.12
CA GLY A 42 -1.40 -3.02 -0.14
C GLY A 42 -2.81 -3.20 -0.68
N ASN A 43 -2.94 -3.65 -1.93
CA ASN A 43 -4.21 -3.99 -2.55
C ASN A 43 -4.50 -5.50 -2.57
N LEU A 44 -3.56 -6.34 -2.10
CA LEU A 44 -3.70 -7.80 -2.10
C LEU A 44 -4.91 -8.31 -1.32
N ALA A 45 -5.30 -7.63 -0.25
CA ALA A 45 -6.47 -8.01 0.54
C ALA A 45 -7.77 -7.89 -0.28
N GLU A 46 -7.91 -6.81 -1.06
CA GLU A 46 -9.07 -6.59 -1.94
C GLU A 46 -9.00 -7.53 -3.15
N TYR A 47 -7.82 -7.64 -3.75
CA TYR A 47 -7.52 -8.52 -4.88
C TYR A 47 -7.88 -9.99 -4.61
N HIS A 48 -7.44 -10.54 -3.47
CA HIS A 48 -7.76 -11.92 -3.09
C HIS A 48 -9.19 -12.07 -2.58
N GLY A 49 -9.72 -11.08 -1.86
CA GLY A 49 -11.06 -11.15 -1.27
C GLY A 49 -12.19 -11.09 -2.31
N LYS A 50 -12.05 -10.24 -3.34
CA LYS A 50 -13.05 -10.10 -4.41
C LYS A 50 -12.85 -11.08 -5.57
N GLY A 51 -11.66 -11.67 -5.66
CA GLY A 51 -11.21 -12.44 -6.82
C GLY A 51 -10.65 -11.53 -7.91
N LEU A 52 -9.59 -12.04 -8.58
CA LEU A 52 -8.77 -11.32 -9.56
C LEU A 52 -9.60 -10.55 -10.61
N VAL A 53 -10.45 -11.28 -11.35
CA VAL A 53 -11.17 -10.73 -12.51
C VAL A 53 -12.10 -9.61 -12.07
N LYS A 54 -12.92 -9.86 -11.05
CA LYS A 54 -13.87 -8.87 -10.53
C LYS A 54 -13.16 -7.62 -10.03
N CYS A 55 -12.08 -7.79 -9.27
CA CYS A 55 -11.29 -6.69 -8.74
C CYS A 55 -10.68 -5.83 -9.85
N LEU A 56 -10.09 -6.45 -10.87
CA LEU A 56 -9.53 -5.73 -12.01
C LEU A 56 -10.60 -5.04 -12.84
N THR A 57 -11.75 -5.68 -13.11
CA THR A 57 -12.88 -5.04 -13.82
C THR A 57 -13.35 -3.78 -13.08
N GLU A 58 -13.57 -3.86 -11.77
CA GLU A 58 -13.99 -2.70 -10.97
C GLU A 58 -12.94 -1.57 -10.98
N TRP A 59 -11.65 -1.90 -11.03
CA TRP A 59 -10.58 -0.91 -11.12
C TRP A 59 -10.46 -0.30 -12.51
N CYS A 60 -10.60 -1.09 -13.58
CA CYS A 60 -10.68 -0.58 -14.95
C CYS A 60 -11.83 0.42 -15.10
N ASP A 61 -13.03 0.04 -14.63
CA ASP A 61 -14.22 0.89 -14.72
C ASP A 61 -14.06 2.23 -13.97
N LYS A 62 -13.26 2.24 -12.89
CA LYS A 62 -13.10 3.39 -12.02
C LYS A 62 -11.91 4.29 -12.37
N TYR A 63 -10.79 3.70 -12.78
CA TYR A 63 -9.52 4.40 -12.98
C TYR A 63 -9.09 4.46 -14.45
N GLY A 64 -9.78 3.73 -15.34
CA GLY A 64 -9.48 3.65 -16.78
C GLY A 64 -8.56 2.49 -17.14
N ASP A 65 -8.10 2.49 -18.39
CA ASP A 65 -7.29 1.39 -18.96
C ASP A 65 -5.91 1.23 -18.30
N VAL A 66 -5.43 2.27 -17.62
CA VAL A 66 -4.12 2.28 -16.95
C VAL A 66 -4.29 2.75 -15.51
N PHE A 67 -3.96 1.86 -14.56
CA PHE A 67 -3.90 2.16 -13.14
C PHE A 67 -2.78 1.38 -12.46
N GLY A 68 -2.32 1.89 -11.31
CA GLY A 68 -1.28 1.27 -10.48
C GLY A 68 -1.83 0.72 -9.17
N PHE A 69 -1.35 -0.45 -8.75
CA PHE A 69 -1.70 -1.08 -7.45
C PHE A 69 -0.48 -1.81 -6.86
N TYR A 70 -0.55 -2.13 -5.57
CA TYR A 70 0.54 -2.73 -4.79
C TYR A 70 0.17 -4.07 -4.15
#